data_AF-A0ABD5WLJ1-F1
#
_entry.id   AF-A0ABD5WLJ1-F1
#
_cell.length_a   1.000
_cell.length_b   1.000
_cell.length_c   1.000
_cell.angle_alpha   90.00
_cell.angle_beta   90.00
_cell.angle_gamma   90.00
#
_symmetry.space_group_name_H-M   'P 1'
#
loop_
_entity.id
_entity.type
_entity.pdbx_description
1 polymer ?
#
loop_
_entity_poly.entity_id
_entity_poly.type
_entity_poly.pdbx_seq_one_letter_code
_entity_poly.pdbx_strand_id
1 'polypeptide(L)'
;MSDQSASGESPTHAEDATDAVLEELFAVVEDRKETLPEDSYTASLFTHEKGENAVLEKLGEETTELLLAAKDDDREEIAHESADIVYHLLVLLSMKEMDVADLRAELRDRR
;
A
#
# COMPACT_ATOMS: atom_id res chain seq x y z
N MET A 1 -47.94 3.28 24.38
CA MET A 1 -47.38 4.54 23.89
C MET A 1 -45.90 4.50 24.18
N SER A 2 -45.09 4.70 23.13
CA SER A 2 -43.63 4.86 23.10
C SER A 2 -42.84 3.63 23.58
N ASP A 3 -42.35 2.73 22.73
CA ASP A 3 -41.51 2.89 21.52
C ASP A 3 -40.20 3.66 21.76
N GLN A 4 -39.16 3.10 21.16
CA GLN A 4 -37.79 3.57 20.93
C GLN A 4 -36.79 3.41 22.09
N SER A 5 -35.59 2.86 21.88
CA SER A 5 -34.97 2.33 20.66
C SER A 5 -33.60 1.80 21.04
N ALA A 6 -33.22 0.69 20.40
CA ALA A 6 -31.83 0.26 20.30
C ALA A 6 -30.95 1.39 19.73
N SER A 7 -29.74 1.51 20.24
CA SER A 7 -28.63 2.08 19.48
C SER A 7 -27.37 1.30 19.83
N GLY A 8 -27.29 0.08 19.28
CA GLY A 8 -26.00 -0.52 19.00
C GLY A 8 -25.37 0.32 17.90
N GLU A 9 -24.34 1.09 18.24
CA GLU A 9 -23.42 1.60 17.23
C GLU A 9 -22.63 0.40 16.72
N SER A 10 -23.01 -0.09 15.54
CA SER A 10 -22.09 -0.78 14.65
C SER A 10 -22.15 -0.03 13.34
N PRO A 11 -21.04 0.59 12.95
CA PRO A 11 -20.52 0.21 11.65
C PRO A 11 -18.99 0.33 11.58
N THR A 12 -18.26 -0.75 11.28
CA THR A 12 -16.93 -0.67 10.61
C THR A 12 -16.46 -2.05 10.13
N HIS A 13 -17.16 -2.67 9.17
CA HIS A 13 -16.57 -3.83 8.47
C HIS A 13 -15.65 -3.41 7.31
N ALA A 14 -15.77 -2.18 6.80
CA ALA A 14 -14.96 -1.70 5.68
C ALA A 14 -13.63 -1.08 6.14
N GLU A 15 -13.60 -0.32 7.23
CA GLU A 15 -12.35 0.22 7.79
C GLU A 15 -11.40 -0.91 8.23
N ASP A 16 -11.96 -1.97 8.83
CA ASP A 16 -11.21 -3.17 9.25
C ASP A 16 -10.66 -3.96 8.04
N ALA A 17 -11.40 -3.99 6.92
CA ALA A 17 -11.01 -4.74 5.73
C ALA A 17 -9.89 -4.06 4.92
N THR A 18 -9.89 -2.73 4.78
CA THR A 18 -8.80 -2.03 4.06
C THR A 18 -7.51 -2.01 4.87
N ASP A 19 -7.58 -1.78 6.19
CA ASP A 19 -6.42 -1.93 7.08
C ASP A 19 -5.85 -3.36 6.97
N ALA A 20 -6.72 -4.39 6.93
CA ALA A 20 -6.27 -5.76 6.76
C ALA A 20 -5.52 -6.00 5.43
N VAL A 21 -5.96 -5.43 4.30
CA VAL A 21 -5.28 -5.62 3.01
C VAL A 21 -3.87 -5.04 3.00
N LEU A 22 -3.67 -3.83 3.56
CA LEU A 22 -2.35 -3.22 3.62
C LEU A 22 -1.41 -3.99 4.56
N GLU A 23 -1.91 -4.43 5.72
CA GLU A 23 -1.15 -5.23 6.68
C GLU A 23 -0.78 -6.60 6.09
N GLU A 24 -1.70 -7.29 5.40
CA GLU A 24 -1.44 -8.55 4.70
C GLU A 24 -0.39 -8.38 3.59
N LEU A 25 -0.52 -7.33 2.77
CA LEU A 25 0.43 -7.05 1.70
C LEU A 25 1.81 -6.70 2.26
N PHE A 26 1.88 -5.93 3.34
CA PHE A 26 3.13 -5.61 4.02
C PHE A 26 3.77 -6.84 4.65
N ALA A 27 2.99 -7.75 5.24
CA ALA A 27 3.49 -9.03 5.74
C ALA A 27 4.11 -9.89 4.63
N VAL A 28 3.53 -9.88 3.41
CA VAL A 28 4.14 -10.53 2.24
C VAL A 28 5.46 -9.84 1.86
N VAL A 29 5.52 -8.51 1.88
CA VAL A 29 6.76 -7.76 1.61
C VAL A 29 7.86 -8.14 2.61
N GLU A 30 7.56 -8.17 3.91
CA GLU A 30 8.51 -8.57 4.96
C GLU A 30 8.95 -10.04 4.80
N ASP A 31 8.02 -10.96 4.55
CA ASP A 31 8.36 -12.38 4.28
C ASP A 31 9.34 -12.49 3.11
N ARG A 32 9.13 -11.73 2.03
CA ARG A 32 10.01 -11.76 0.85
C ARG A 32 11.36 -11.11 1.09
N LYS A 33 11.44 -10.08 1.94
CA LYS A 33 12.69 -9.48 2.39
C LYS A 33 13.52 -10.46 3.22
N GLU A 34 12.87 -11.26 4.06
CA GLU A 34 13.55 -12.24 4.93
C GLU A 34 13.95 -13.51 4.17
N THR A 35 13.04 -14.06 3.36
CA THR A 35 13.22 -15.38 2.72
C THR A 35 13.95 -15.33 1.39
N LEU A 36 13.94 -14.16 0.72
CA LEU A 36 14.60 -13.91 -0.57
C LEU A 36 14.43 -15.05 -1.60
N PRO A 37 13.18 -15.49 -1.89
CA PRO A 37 12.96 -16.59 -2.81
C PRO A 37 13.41 -16.23 -4.23
N GLU A 38 14.03 -17.20 -4.90
CA GLU A 38 14.37 -17.09 -6.32
C GLU A 38 13.10 -16.80 -7.15
N ASP A 39 13.25 -16.02 -8.22
CA ASP A 39 12.17 -15.58 -9.14
C ASP A 39 11.05 -14.71 -8.52
N SER A 40 11.20 -14.22 -7.28
CA SER A 40 10.26 -13.24 -6.72
C SER A 40 10.59 -11.82 -7.14
N TYR A 41 9.59 -11.13 -7.70
CA TYR A 41 9.68 -9.70 -7.99
C TYR A 41 10.05 -8.89 -6.75
N THR A 42 9.34 -9.08 -5.64
CA THR A 42 9.62 -8.41 -4.37
C THR A 42 11.04 -8.65 -3.88
N ALA A 43 11.51 -9.90 -3.89
CA ALA A 43 12.87 -10.24 -3.48
C ALA A 43 13.92 -9.56 -4.37
N SER A 44 13.63 -9.44 -5.67
CA SER A 44 14.50 -8.74 -6.62
C SER A 44 14.64 -7.25 -6.30
N LEU A 45 13.60 -6.59 -5.76
CA LEU A 45 13.68 -5.19 -5.33
C LEU A 45 14.63 -5.02 -4.13
N PHE A 46 14.63 -5.96 -3.19
CA PHE A 46 15.52 -5.93 -2.02
C PHE A 46 16.97 -6.30 -2.33
N THR A 47 17.19 -7.13 -3.36
CA THR A 47 18.51 -7.61 -3.78
C THR A 47 19.09 -6.85 -4.97
N HIS A 48 18.35 -5.87 -5.50
CA HIS A 48 18.76 -5.09 -6.64
C HIS A 48 20.10 -4.37 -6.38
N GLU A 49 21.01 -4.36 -7.36
CA GLU A 49 22.33 -3.74 -7.19
C GLU A 49 22.28 -2.22 -6.94
N LYS A 50 21.23 -1.57 -7.44
CA LYS A 50 20.93 -0.15 -7.17
C LYS A 50 20.38 0.11 -5.75
N GLY A 51 20.07 -0.96 -5.00
CA GLY A 51 19.43 -0.88 -3.69
C GLY A 51 18.13 -0.07 -3.74
N GLU A 52 17.92 0.77 -2.73
CA GLU A 52 16.76 1.66 -2.60
C GLU A 52 16.44 2.47 -3.87
N ASN A 53 17.45 2.87 -4.65
CA ASN A 53 17.21 3.65 -5.87
C ASN A 53 16.35 2.91 -6.90
N ALA A 54 16.38 1.58 -6.93
CA ALA A 54 15.51 0.81 -7.84
C ALA A 54 14.03 1.01 -7.49
N VAL A 55 13.69 1.01 -6.20
CA VAL A 55 12.32 1.23 -5.71
C VAL A 55 11.90 2.68 -5.94
N LEU A 56 12.80 3.64 -5.73
CA LEU A 56 12.52 5.05 -5.99
C LEU A 56 12.30 5.35 -7.49
N GLU A 57 13.07 4.70 -8.36
CA GLU A 57 12.86 4.79 -9.82
C GLU A 57 11.48 4.27 -10.21
N LYS A 58 11.08 3.09 -9.70
CA LYS A 58 9.73 2.54 -9.90
C LYS A 58 8.64 3.48 -9.40
N LEU A 59 8.77 4.00 -8.17
CA LEU A 59 7.78 4.92 -7.62
C LEU A 59 7.60 6.18 -8.50
N GLY A 60 8.68 6.68 -9.09
CA GLY A 60 8.64 7.81 -10.03
C GLY A 60 8.02 7.46 -11.39
N GLU A 61 8.26 6.25 -11.89
CA GLU A 61 7.64 5.69 -13.09
C GLU A 61 6.12 5.60 -12.92
N GLU A 62 5.64 4.88 -11.90
CA GLU A 62 4.19 4.65 -11.72
C GLU A 62 3.46 5.96 -11.40
N THR A 63 4.12 6.90 -10.71
CA THR A 63 3.57 8.25 -10.51
C THR A 63 3.38 8.97 -11.84
N THR A 64 4.34 8.84 -12.77
CA THR A 64 4.24 9.45 -14.10
C THR A 64 3.12 8.79 -14.90
N GLU A 65 3.00 7.46 -14.83
CA GLU A 65 1.94 6.70 -15.51
C GLU A 65 0.56 7.04 -14.96
N LEU A 66 0.40 7.12 -13.63
CA LEU A 66 -0.83 7.59 -12.98
C LEU A 66 -1.25 8.99 -13.47
N LEU A 67 -0.29 9.93 -13.61
CA LEU A 67 -0.58 11.27 -14.12
C LEU A 67 -1.09 11.23 -15.57
N LEU A 68 -0.54 10.35 -16.40
CA LEU A 68 -0.98 10.18 -17.79
C LEU A 68 -2.36 9.51 -17.86
N ALA A 69 -2.57 8.45 -17.08
CA ALA A 69 -3.87 7.77 -16.96
C ALA A 69 -4.98 8.73 -16.50
N ALA A 70 -4.69 9.55 -15.49
CA ALA A 70 -5.62 10.57 -15.01
C ALA A 70 -5.91 11.65 -16.06
N LYS A 71 -4.91 12.07 -16.85
CA LYS A 71 -5.11 13.03 -17.94
C LYS A 71 -6.02 12.48 -19.04
N ASP A 72 -5.97 11.17 -19.28
CA ASP A 72 -6.72 10.51 -20.35
C ASP A 72 -8.05 9.89 -19.85
N ASP A 73 -8.44 10.16 -18.60
CA ASP A 73 -9.64 9.63 -17.93
C ASP A 73 -9.72 8.08 -17.93
N ASP A 74 -8.57 7.40 -17.96
CA ASP A 74 -8.49 5.94 -17.96
C ASP A 74 -8.62 5.38 -16.54
N ARG A 75 -9.84 5.01 -16.18
CA ARG A 75 -10.16 4.53 -14.84
C ARG A 75 -9.45 3.22 -14.47
N GLU A 76 -9.20 2.34 -15.45
CA GLU A 76 -8.54 1.05 -15.18
C GLU A 76 -7.07 1.29 -14.87
N GLU A 77 -6.41 2.09 -15.70
CA GLU A 77 -5.00 2.44 -15.53
C GLU A 77 -4.77 3.28 -14.26
N ILE A 78 -5.67 4.20 -13.93
CA ILE A 78 -5.61 4.95 -12.66
C ILE A 78 -5.58 3.98 -11.47
N ALA A 79 -6.42 2.94 -11.49
CA ALA A 79 -6.48 1.98 -10.39
C ALA A 79 -5.23 1.10 -10.34
N HIS A 80 -4.72 0.69 -11.51
CA HIS A 80 -3.50 -0.09 -11.65
C HIS A 80 -2.28 0.66 -11.09
N GLU A 81 -2.02 1.86 -11.60
CA GLU A 81 -0.85 2.65 -11.20
C GLU A 81 -0.93 3.14 -9.76
N SER A 82 -2.14 3.42 -9.26
CA SER A 82 -2.31 3.72 -7.83
C SER A 82 -1.93 2.52 -6.96
N ALA A 83 -2.24 1.30 -7.39
CA ALA A 83 -1.87 0.09 -6.65
C ALA A 83 -0.36 -0.14 -6.68
N ASP A 84 0.30 0.06 -7.82
CA ASP A 84 1.75 -0.08 -7.93
C ASP A 84 2.50 0.98 -7.11
N ILE A 85 2.01 2.22 -7.07
CA ILE A 85 2.52 3.26 -6.14
C ILE A 85 2.43 2.79 -4.70
N VAL A 86 1.27 2.28 -4.27
CA VAL A 86 1.08 1.80 -2.89
C VAL A 86 2.02 0.64 -2.60
N TYR A 87 2.14 -0.32 -3.52
CA TYR A 87 3.01 -1.48 -3.36
C TYR A 87 4.49 -1.05 -3.22
N HIS A 88 4.98 -0.18 -4.10
CA HIS A 88 6.34 0.33 -4.05
C HIS A 88 6.58 1.20 -2.81
N LEU A 89 5.58 1.93 -2.33
CA LEU A 89 5.63 2.63 -1.06
C LEU A 89 5.81 1.65 0.11
N LEU A 90 5.06 0.55 0.15
CA LEU A 90 5.21 -0.48 1.20
C LEU A 90 6.62 -1.10 1.21
N VAL A 91 7.18 -1.40 0.04
CA VAL A 91 8.58 -1.86 -0.09
C VAL A 91 9.56 -0.81 0.43
N LEU A 92 9.34 0.47 0.11
CA LEU A 92 10.17 1.57 0.61
C LEU A 92 10.08 1.70 2.13
N LEU A 93 8.88 1.64 2.72
CA LEU A 93 8.69 1.68 4.18
C LEU A 93 9.48 0.56 4.86
N SER A 94 9.38 -0.66 4.35
CA SER A 94 10.17 -1.81 4.81
C SER A 94 11.69 -1.55 4.77
N MET A 95 12.20 -0.96 3.68
CA MET A 95 13.63 -0.59 3.57
C MET A 95 14.04 0.49 4.58
N LYS A 96 13.09 1.33 5.00
CA LYS A 96 13.29 2.40 6.00
C LYS A 96 13.01 1.96 7.43
N GLU A 97 12.79 0.67 7.66
CA GLU A 97 12.45 0.13 8.99
C GLU A 97 11.17 0.77 9.56
N MET A 98 10.23 1.10 8.67
CA MET A 98 8.90 1.63 8.99
C MET A 98 7.84 0.59 8.64
N ASP A 99 6.72 0.60 9.38
CA ASP A 99 5.60 -0.30 9.15
C ASP A 99 4.31 0.44 8.69
N VAL A 100 3.24 -0.33 8.46
CA VAL A 100 1.93 0.23 8.09
C VAL A 100 1.32 1.03 9.25
N ALA A 101 1.66 0.72 10.50
CA ALA A 101 1.18 1.47 11.66
C ALA A 101 1.76 2.89 11.70
N ASP A 102 3.03 3.07 11.33
CA ASP A 102 3.66 4.38 11.17
C ASP A 102 2.93 5.23 10.12
N LEU A 103 2.70 4.67 8.93
CA LEU A 103 1.96 5.34 7.86
C LEU A 103 0.53 5.70 8.29
N ARG A 104 -0.15 4.76 8.94
CA ARG A 104 -1.53 4.94 9.41
C ARG A 104 -1.65 6.00 10.49
N ALA A 105 -0.67 6.11 11.40
CA ALA A 105 -0.64 7.16 12.40
C ALA A 105 -0.64 8.54 11.73
N GLU A 106 0.25 8.74 10.76
CA GLU A 106 0.34 9.99 10.00
C GLU A 106 -0.93 10.24 9.14
N LEU A 107 -1.54 9.22 8.56
CA LEU A 107 -2.80 9.37 7.82
C LEU A 107 -3.97 9.75 8.73
N ARG A 108 -4.03 9.25 9.97
CA ARG A 108 -5.05 9.63 10.95
C ARG A 108 -4.98 11.11 11.30
N ASP A 109 -3.77 11.68 11.35
CA ASP A 109 -3.57 13.11 11.64
C ASP A 109 -4.04 14.03 10.49
N ARG A 110 -4.29 13.47 9.29
CA ARG A 110 -4.77 14.21 8.11
C ARG A 110 -6.29 14.22 7.95
N ARG A 111 -7.00 13.45 8.77
CA ARG A 111 -8.48 13.37 8.76
C ARG A 111 -9.10 14.46 9.61
#